data_AF-A0A4Q3CQN8-F1
#
_entry.id   AF-A0A4Q3CQN8-F1
#
_cell.length_a   1.000
_cell.length_b   1.000
_cell.length_c   1.000
_cell.angle_alpha   90.00
_cell.angle_beta   90.00
_cell.angle_gamma   90.00
#
_symmetry.space_group_name_H-M   'P 1'
#
loop_
_entity.id
_entity.type
_entity.pdbx_description
1 polymer ?
#
loop_
_entity_poly.entity_id
_entity_poly.type
_entity_poly.pdbx_seq_one_letter_code
_entity_poly.pdbx_strand_id
1 'polypeptide(L)'
;MRVSLIAGVAALALAACATTEMAEAPAAPVAAAAAASPAAQAAPNSEAFARVVELGSGVSMLVGQGGNLGVSVGDDGVFLIDDQYASNAAVNLAKIEQLTKGKPKYLINTHWHFD
;
A
#
# COMPACT_ATOMS: atom_id res chain seq x y z
N MET A 1 54.42 -30.54 -47.56
CA MET A 1 55.10 -29.74 -48.60
C MET A 1 54.06 -29.30 -49.62
N ARG A 2 54.14 -28.05 -50.09
CA ARG A 2 53.40 -27.42 -51.19
C ARG A 2 52.01 -26.85 -50.89
N VAL A 3 52.09 -25.57 -50.52
CA VAL A 3 51.17 -24.48 -50.88
C VAL A 3 50.81 -24.54 -52.37
N SER A 4 49.57 -24.19 -52.71
CA SER A 4 49.29 -23.46 -53.97
C SER A 4 47.97 -22.70 -53.88
N LEU A 5 48.08 -21.40 -54.14
CA LEU A 5 47.05 -20.38 -54.24
C LEU A 5 46.51 -20.37 -55.68
N ILE A 6 45.19 -20.25 -55.88
CA ILE A 6 44.64 -19.82 -57.18
C ILE A 6 43.57 -18.75 -56.93
N ALA A 7 43.76 -17.62 -57.62
CA ALA A 7 42.91 -16.44 -57.64
C ALA A 7 41.61 -16.66 -58.42
N GLY A 8 40.58 -15.85 -58.17
CA GLY A 8 39.37 -15.91 -58.99
C GLY A 8 38.31 -14.85 -58.69
N VAL A 9 38.47 -13.69 -59.34
CA VAL A 9 37.45 -12.85 -59.99
C VAL A 9 36.23 -12.38 -59.17
N ALA A 10 36.21 -11.06 -58.93
CA ALA A 10 35.01 -10.30 -58.59
C ALA A 10 34.12 -10.13 -59.83
N ALA A 11 32.83 -10.45 -59.72
CA ALA A 11 31.81 -10.09 -60.70
C ALA A 11 30.63 -9.41 -59.99
N LEU A 12 30.44 -8.15 -60.38
CA LEU A 12 29.37 -7.23 -60.05
C LEU A 12 28.03 -7.82 -60.56
N ALA A 13 27.06 -8.03 -59.66
CA ALA A 13 25.71 -8.45 -60.03
C ALA A 13 24.70 -7.32 -59.80
N LEU A 14 24.06 -6.96 -60.91
CA LEU A 14 23.05 -5.95 -61.13
C LEU A 14 21.76 -6.28 -60.38
N ALA A 15 21.13 -5.27 -59.77
CA ALA A 15 19.81 -5.38 -59.16
C ALA A 15 18.71 -5.50 -60.24
N ALA A 16 17.80 -6.45 -60.08
CA ALA A 16 16.53 -6.49 -60.79
C ALA A 16 15.43 -6.95 -59.83
N CYS A 17 14.36 -6.16 -59.75
CA CYS A 17 13.17 -6.37 -58.93
C CYS A 17 12.36 -7.58 -59.41
N ALA A 18 11.91 -8.40 -58.47
CA ALA A 18 10.78 -9.31 -58.67
C ALA A 18 9.86 -9.21 -57.44
N THR A 19 8.57 -9.03 -57.72
CA THR A 19 7.46 -8.86 -56.77
C THR A 19 7.29 -10.07 -55.88
N THR A 20 7.36 -9.88 -54.57
CA THR A 20 7.11 -10.92 -53.57
C THR A 20 5.63 -10.98 -53.23
N GLU A 21 5.04 -12.16 -53.41
CA GLU A 21 3.76 -12.57 -52.84
C GLU A 21 3.77 -12.41 -51.31
N MET A 22 2.70 -11.87 -50.74
CA MET A 22 2.54 -11.77 -49.29
C MET A 22 2.23 -13.14 -48.71
N ALA A 23 3.24 -13.77 -48.13
CA ALA A 23 3.03 -14.83 -47.15
C ALA A 23 2.69 -14.19 -45.80
N GLU A 24 1.50 -14.48 -45.28
CA GLU A 24 1.05 -14.13 -43.93
C GLU A 24 2.00 -14.76 -42.90
N ALA A 25 2.79 -13.94 -42.21
CA ALA A 25 3.63 -14.38 -41.10
C ALA A 25 2.75 -14.69 -39.87
N PRO A 26 3.07 -15.72 -39.06
CA PRO A 26 2.30 -15.99 -37.86
C PRO A 26 2.45 -14.82 -36.89
N ALA A 27 1.33 -14.20 -36.52
CA ALA A 27 1.30 -13.14 -35.51
C ALA A 27 1.83 -13.70 -34.19
N ALA A 28 3.01 -13.23 -33.78
CA ALA A 28 3.52 -13.49 -32.43
C ALA A 28 2.54 -12.91 -31.39
N PRO A 29 2.29 -13.60 -30.26
CA PRO A 29 1.41 -13.07 -29.25
C PRO A 29 2.10 -11.84 -28.63
N VAL A 30 1.58 -10.66 -28.90
CA VAL A 30 1.91 -9.47 -28.11
C VAL A 30 1.32 -9.69 -26.73
N ALA A 31 2.14 -10.16 -25.80
CA ALA A 31 1.79 -10.21 -24.39
C ALA A 31 1.49 -8.78 -23.93
N ALA A 32 0.22 -8.46 -23.74
CA ALA A 32 -0.19 -7.21 -23.12
C ALA A 32 0.40 -7.20 -21.71
N ALA A 33 1.42 -6.37 -21.48
CA ALA A 33 1.90 -6.10 -20.15
C ALA A 33 0.75 -5.46 -19.37
N ALA A 34 0.14 -6.21 -18.47
CA ALA A 34 -0.83 -5.68 -17.54
C ALA A 34 -0.12 -4.61 -16.70
N ALA A 35 -0.44 -3.34 -16.94
CA ALA A 35 0.02 -2.26 -16.10
C ALA A 35 -0.50 -2.54 -14.68
N ALA A 36 0.43 -2.78 -13.75
CA ALA A 36 0.07 -2.90 -12.34
C ALA A 36 -0.64 -1.60 -11.93
N SER A 37 -1.90 -1.71 -11.51
CA SER A 37 -2.59 -0.55 -10.94
C SER A 37 -1.81 -0.11 -9.70
N PRO A 38 -1.48 1.19 -9.56
CA PRO A 38 -0.81 1.66 -8.36
C PRO A 38 -1.66 1.27 -7.15
N ALA A 39 -1.03 0.66 -6.15
CA ALA A 39 -1.70 0.36 -4.88
C ALA A 39 -2.29 1.66 -4.33
N ALA A 40 -3.58 1.65 -3.99
CA ALA A 40 -4.22 2.80 -3.38
C ALA A 40 -3.48 3.13 -2.08
N GLN A 41 -3.00 4.37 -1.97
CA GLN A 41 -2.38 4.87 -0.75
C GLN A 41 -3.42 4.81 0.39
N ALA A 42 -3.02 4.34 1.57
CA ALA A 42 -3.88 4.38 2.75
C ALA A 42 -4.37 5.81 3.00
N ALA A 43 -5.64 5.95 3.38
CA ALA A 43 -6.20 7.23 3.77
C ALA A 43 -5.34 7.83 4.89
N PRO A 44 -5.13 9.16 4.91
CA PRO A 44 -4.39 9.77 6.01
C PRO A 44 -5.08 9.45 7.34
N ASN A 45 -4.26 9.36 8.38
CA ASN A 45 -4.69 9.12 9.74
C ASN A 45 -5.49 7.81 9.94
N SER A 46 -5.13 6.73 9.24
CA SER A 46 -5.81 5.42 9.33
C SER A 46 -5.28 4.49 10.41
N GLU A 47 -4.08 4.73 10.92
CA GLU A 47 -3.44 3.90 11.95
C GLU A 47 -4.03 4.07 13.37
N ALA A 48 -3.93 3.02 14.19
CA ALA A 48 -4.28 3.11 15.60
C ALA A 48 -3.25 3.96 16.39
N PHE A 49 -3.59 4.34 17.62
CA PHE A 49 -2.65 4.99 18.54
C PHE A 49 -1.35 4.20 18.70
N ALA A 50 -0.22 4.90 18.73
CA ALA A 50 1.11 4.29 18.66
C ALA A 50 1.60 3.79 20.03
N ARG A 51 1.25 4.49 21.10
CA ARG A 51 1.80 4.25 22.45
C ARG A 51 0.76 4.44 23.54
N VAL A 52 0.90 3.67 24.62
CA VAL A 52 0.14 3.82 25.86
C VAL A 52 1.08 4.36 26.94
N VAL A 53 0.62 5.33 27.71
CA VAL A 53 1.29 5.84 28.91
C VAL A 53 0.37 5.64 30.09
N GLU A 54 0.77 4.78 31.02
CA GLU A 54 0.04 4.58 32.27
C GLU A 54 0.20 5.79 33.18
N LEU A 55 -0.93 6.35 33.64
CA LEU A 55 -0.97 7.49 34.56
C LEU A 55 -1.32 7.06 35.99
N GLY A 56 -1.78 5.81 36.16
CA GLY A 56 -2.14 5.22 37.44
C GLY A 56 -3.64 5.20 37.71
N SER A 57 -4.06 4.41 38.70
CA SER A 57 -5.47 4.32 39.13
C SER A 57 -6.46 4.01 38.00
N GLY A 58 -6.06 3.13 37.08
CA GLY A 58 -6.88 2.76 35.92
C GLY A 58 -6.96 3.82 34.83
N VAL A 59 -6.14 4.87 34.86
CA VAL A 59 -6.08 5.93 33.85
C VAL A 59 -4.84 5.77 32.98
N SER A 60 -5.02 5.84 31.67
CA SER A 60 -3.93 5.79 30.69
C SER A 60 -4.14 6.83 29.58
N MET A 61 -3.04 7.36 29.05
CA MET A 61 -3.03 8.23 27.87
C MET A 61 -2.61 7.42 26.64
N LEU A 62 -3.38 7.53 25.57
CA LEU A 62 -3.14 6.87 24.28
C LEU A 62 -2.61 7.90 23.29
N VAL A 63 -1.39 7.74 22.80
CA VAL A 63 -0.77 8.70 21.87
C VAL A 63 -1.21 8.37 20.45
N GLY A 64 -2.17 9.14 19.92
CA GLY A 64 -2.77 8.95 18.59
C GLY A 64 -2.14 9.80 17.50
N GLN A 65 -2.81 9.88 16.35
CA GLN A 65 -2.33 10.60 15.17
C GLN A 65 -2.76 12.08 15.15
N GLY A 66 -3.93 12.41 15.71
CA GLY A 66 -4.46 13.78 15.78
C GLY A 66 -4.24 14.48 17.11
N GLY A 67 -4.05 13.69 18.16
CA GLY A 67 -3.93 14.13 19.55
C GLY A 67 -3.74 12.93 20.47
N ASN A 68 -3.92 13.13 21.77
CA ASN A 68 -3.93 12.04 22.74
C ASN A 68 -5.36 11.70 23.11
N LEU A 69 -5.69 10.41 23.18
CA LEU A 69 -6.92 9.95 23.80
C LEU A 69 -6.66 9.68 25.29
N GLY A 70 -7.69 9.86 26.12
CA GLY A 70 -7.68 9.42 27.51
C GLY A 70 -8.54 8.18 27.69
N VAL A 71 -8.08 7.19 28.45
CA VAL A 71 -8.92 6.06 28.86
C VAL A 71 -8.90 5.91 30.38
N SER A 72 -10.07 5.73 30.97
CA SER A 72 -10.24 5.39 32.38
C SER A 72 -11.02 4.07 32.50
N VAL A 73 -10.46 3.12 33.24
CA VAL A 73 -11.01 1.79 33.45
C VAL A 73 -11.28 1.59 34.93
N GLY A 74 -12.53 1.27 35.27
CA GLY A 74 -12.94 0.91 36.62
C GLY A 74 -14.12 -0.07 36.61
N ASP A 75 -14.66 -0.37 37.80
CA ASP A 75 -15.73 -1.36 37.97
C ASP A 75 -17.02 -0.99 37.23
N ASP A 76 -17.25 0.31 36.98
CA ASP A 76 -18.42 0.81 36.26
C ASP A 76 -18.32 0.70 34.73
N GLY A 77 -17.11 0.42 34.22
CA GLY A 77 -16.79 0.24 32.81
C GLY A 77 -15.61 1.07 32.30
N VAL A 78 -15.48 1.12 30.98
CA VAL A 78 -14.44 1.87 30.26
C VAL A 78 -15.01 3.23 29.83
N PHE A 79 -14.31 4.31 30.20
CA PHE A 79 -14.62 5.69 29.81
C PHE A 79 -13.53 6.20 28.87
N LEU A 80 -13.92 6.60 27.66
CA LEU A 80 -13.02 7.13 26.63
C LEU A 80 -13.17 8.66 26.50
N ILE A 81 -12.04 9.35 26.37
CA ILE A 81 -11.93 10.79 26.16
C ILE A 81 -11.25 11.01 24.81
N ASP A 82 -11.93 11.71 23.91
CA ASP A 82 -11.62 11.94 22.49
C ASP A 82 -11.59 10.65 21.64
N ASP A 83 -11.91 10.76 20.35
CA ASP A 83 -12.14 9.61 19.46
C ASP A 83 -11.29 9.57 18.18
N GLN A 84 -10.42 10.57 17.97
CA GLN A 84 -9.58 10.71 16.78
C GLN A 84 -10.42 10.86 15.51
N TYR A 85 -9.90 10.34 14.41
CA TYR A 85 -10.47 10.52 13.09
C TYR A 85 -11.42 9.36 12.76
N ALA A 86 -12.44 9.67 11.95
CA ALA A 86 -13.32 8.64 11.40
C ALA A 86 -12.55 7.51 10.67
N SER A 87 -11.39 7.82 10.06
CA SER A 87 -10.56 6.84 9.34
C SER A 87 -9.84 5.84 10.25
N ASN A 88 -9.63 6.13 11.54
CA ASN A 88 -8.98 5.21 12.49
C ASN A 88 -9.88 4.74 13.64
N ALA A 89 -11.15 5.18 13.70
CA ALA A 89 -12.10 4.80 14.74
C ALA A 89 -12.17 3.27 14.96
N ALA A 90 -12.25 2.48 13.87
CA ALA A 90 -12.36 1.03 13.97
C ALA A 90 -11.09 0.36 14.54
N VAL A 91 -9.90 0.80 14.10
CA VAL A 91 -8.64 0.23 14.57
C VAL A 91 -8.29 0.69 15.99
N ASN A 92 -8.67 1.92 16.37
CA ASN A 92 -8.56 2.42 17.73
C ASN A 92 -9.48 1.64 18.67
N LEU A 93 -10.75 1.47 18.31
CA LEU A 93 -11.70 0.69 19.12
C LEU A 93 -11.21 -0.73 19.36
N ALA A 94 -10.75 -1.42 18.32
CA ALA A 94 -10.22 -2.79 18.46
C ALA A 94 -9.04 -2.85 19.45
N LYS A 95 -8.12 -1.87 19.37
CA LYS A 95 -6.94 -1.81 20.26
C LYS A 95 -7.32 -1.41 21.69
N ILE A 96 -8.32 -0.55 21.87
CA ILE A 96 -8.88 -0.19 23.19
C ILE A 96 -9.56 -1.40 23.83
N GLU A 97 -10.34 -2.17 23.08
CA GLU A 97 -10.99 -3.38 23.58
C GLU A 97 -9.98 -4.43 24.03
N GLN A 98 -8.86 -4.57 23.31
CA GLN A 98 -7.74 -5.42 23.71
C GLN A 98 -7.04 -4.91 24.98
N LEU A 99 -6.79 -3.61 25.08
CA LEU A 99 -6.13 -2.97 26.22
C LEU A 99 -6.95 -3.11 27.51
N THR A 100 -8.25 -2.83 27.41
CA THR A 100 -9.14 -2.68 28.56
C THR A 100 -9.95 -3.94 28.89
N LYS A 101 -9.93 -4.95 28.00
CA LYS A 101 -10.78 -6.15 28.06
C LYS A 101 -12.28 -5.84 28.09
N GLY A 102 -12.68 -4.70 27.54
CA GLY A 102 -14.07 -4.23 27.52
C GLY A 102 -14.31 -3.19 26.44
N LYS A 103 -15.57 -2.98 26.07
CA LYS A 103 -15.95 -1.89 25.16
C LYS A 103 -16.11 -0.59 25.96
N PRO A 104 -15.72 0.57 25.42
CA PRO A 104 -16.11 1.86 25.97
C PRO A 104 -17.62 1.92 26.21
N LYS A 105 -18.02 2.18 27.45
CA LYS A 105 -19.40 2.40 27.85
C LYS A 105 -19.80 3.86 27.66
N TYR A 106 -18.81 4.75 27.82
CA TYR A 106 -18.95 6.18 27.66
C TYR A 106 -17.83 6.70 26.78
N LEU A 107 -18.15 7.73 26.01
CA LEU A 107 -17.23 8.46 25.16
C LEU A 107 -17.59 9.94 25.28
N ILE A 108 -16.58 10.78 25.49
CA ILE A 108 -16.73 12.24 25.44
C ILE A 108 -15.67 12.82 24.52
N ASN A 109 -16.10 13.61 23.54
CA ASN A 109 -15.20 14.46 22.77
C ASN A 109 -15.13 15.81 23.48
N THR A 110 -13.92 16.25 23.77
CA THR A 110 -13.64 17.48 24.52
C THR A 110 -13.99 18.73 23.73
N HIS A 111 -14.06 18.62 22.40
CA HIS A 111 -14.34 19.71 21.49
C HIS A 111 -14.90 19.20 20.15
N TRP A 112 -15.08 20.10 19.17
CA TRP A 112 -15.79 19.83 17.92
C TRP A 112 -14.89 19.53 16.72
N HIS A 113 -13.56 19.59 16.87
CA HIS A 113 -12.66 19.29 15.75
C HIS A 113 -12.67 17.79 15.42
N PHE A 114 -11.87 17.43 14.41
CA PHE A 114 -11.89 16.11 13.81
C PHE A 114 -11.06 15.05 14.55
N ASP A 115 -10.38 15.43 15.63
CA ASP A 115 -9.47 14.59 16.43
C ASP A 115 -10.02 14.23 17.82
#